data_AF-A0A924NY99-F1
#
_entry.id   AF-A0A924NY99-F1
#
_cell.length_a   1.000
_cell.length_b   1.000
_cell.length_c   1.000
_cell.angle_alpha   90.00
_cell.angle_beta   90.00
_cell.angle_gamma   90.00
#
_symmetry.space_group_name_H-M   'P 1'
#
loop_
_entity.id
_entity.type
_entity.pdbx_description
1 polymer ?
#
loop_
_entity_poly.entity_id
_entity_poly.type
_entity_poly.pdbx_seq_one_letter_code
_entity_poly.pdbx_strand_id
1 'polypeptide(L)'
;MMKIVSKLLLALTGVVLSACAPSTPATLLDIQVGRTDFVLNGHSYATTAELTTALKRLPSPDGINLIHAEGATLERTNEAIAAVKNAGIKAPIGWVGNEVFY
;
A
#
# COMPACT_ATOMS: atom_id res chain seq x y z
N MET A 1 23.72 62.41 13.30
CA MET A 1 23.43 61.36 14.30
C MET A 1 22.14 60.67 13.85
N MET A 2 22.29 59.51 13.20
CA MET A 2 21.26 58.86 12.38
C MET A 2 20.61 57.74 13.20
N LYS A 3 19.28 57.77 13.39
CA LYS A 3 18.52 56.66 14.02
C LYS A 3 17.34 56.30 13.11
N ILE A 4 17.60 55.45 12.13
CA ILE A 4 16.58 54.78 11.32
C ILE A 4 16.78 53.28 11.51
N VAL A 5 16.18 52.67 12.53
CA VAL A 5 15.82 51.24 12.50
C VAL A 5 14.81 50.98 13.61
N SER A 6 13.50 50.87 13.32
CA SER A 6 12.54 50.26 14.27
C SER A 6 11.16 49.91 13.71
N LYS A 7 10.95 49.83 12.39
CA LYS A 7 9.61 49.54 11.83
C LYS A 7 9.55 48.31 10.92
N LEU A 8 10.49 47.38 11.02
CA LEU A 8 10.51 46.16 10.20
C LEU A 8 10.53 44.88 11.04
N LEU A 9 9.66 44.79 12.04
CA LEU A 9 9.53 43.58 12.86
C LEU A 9 8.07 43.24 13.18
N LEU A 10 7.16 43.49 12.22
CA LEU A 10 5.73 43.16 12.36
C LEU A 10 5.15 42.55 11.08
N ALA A 11 5.94 41.69 10.41
CA ALA A 11 5.48 40.98 9.20
C ALA A 11 5.83 39.49 9.22
N LEU A 12 6.10 38.88 10.38
CA LEU A 12 6.55 37.49 10.45
C LEU A 12 5.89 36.66 11.58
N THR A 13 4.62 36.93 11.90
CA THR A 13 3.87 36.13 12.89
C THR A 13 2.51 35.64 12.38
N GLY A 14 2.19 35.85 11.10
CA GLY A 14 1.00 35.31 10.47
C GLY A 14 1.37 34.15 9.55
N VAL A 15 0.75 32.99 9.77
CA VAL A 15 0.80 31.77 8.94
C VAL A 15 1.97 30.81 9.23
N VAL A 16 2.08 30.34 10.47
CA VAL A 16 2.61 29.00 10.75
C VAL A 16 1.46 28.15 11.32
N LEU A 17 0.42 27.89 10.53
CA LEU A 17 -0.70 27.01 10.88
C LEU A 17 -1.33 26.45 9.60
N SER A 18 -0.57 25.74 8.78
CA SER A 18 -1.15 24.93 7.70
C SER A 18 -0.15 23.91 7.17
N ALA A 19 0.12 22.90 7.98
CA ALA A 19 0.61 21.61 7.48
C ALA A 19 0.40 20.50 8.53
N CYS A 20 -0.72 20.51 9.25
CA CYS A 20 -1.20 19.29 9.89
C CYS A 20 -2.37 18.79 9.05
N ALA A 21 -2.05 18.36 7.83
CA ALA A 21 -2.99 17.53 7.08
C ALA A 21 -3.06 16.20 7.87
N PRO A 22 -4.25 15.73 8.27
CA PRO A 22 -4.35 14.38 8.80
C PRO A 22 -3.78 13.43 7.74
N SER A 23 -2.79 12.63 8.10
CA SER A 23 -2.27 11.60 7.22
C SER A 23 -3.44 10.70 6.82
N THR A 24 -3.84 10.75 5.55
CA THR A 24 -4.85 9.82 5.02
C THR A 24 -4.32 8.42 5.28
N PRO A 25 -5.09 7.53 5.94
CA PRO A 25 -4.62 6.17 6.20
C PRO A 25 -4.32 5.50 4.86
N ALA A 26 -3.13 4.91 4.74
CA ALA A 26 -2.74 4.18 3.54
C ALA A 26 -3.68 3.00 3.33
N THR A 27 -4.22 2.86 2.12
CA THR A 27 -5.06 1.71 1.75
C THR A 27 -4.15 0.56 1.34
N LEU A 28 -3.87 -0.33 2.28
CA LEU A 28 -3.11 -1.55 2.03
C LEU A 28 -4.06 -2.68 1.60
N LEU A 29 -3.61 -3.44 0.61
CA LEU A 29 -4.33 -4.62 0.14
C LEU A 29 -3.57 -5.89 0.50
N ASP A 30 -4.22 -6.76 1.25
CA ASP A 30 -3.64 -8.03 1.65
C ASP A 30 -4.07 -9.14 0.67
N ILE A 31 -3.08 -9.81 0.09
CA ILE A 31 -3.26 -10.99 -0.76
C ILE A 31 -2.53 -12.15 -0.10
N GLN A 32 -3.29 -13.09 0.43
CA GLN A 32 -2.72 -14.34 0.92
C GLN A 32 -2.57 -15.32 -0.23
N VAL A 33 -1.37 -15.86 -0.38
CA VAL A 33 -1.05 -16.89 -1.37
C VAL A 33 -1.07 -18.23 -0.68
N GLY A 34 -2.04 -19.07 -1.04
CA GLY A 34 -2.16 -20.45 -0.59
C GLY A 34 -1.53 -21.44 -1.56
N ARG A 35 -1.55 -22.72 -1.17
CA ARG A 35 -1.12 -23.83 -2.04
C ARG A 35 -2.01 -23.96 -3.28
N THR A 36 -3.32 -23.81 -3.11
CA THR A 36 -4.32 -24.07 -4.15
C THR A 36 -5.17 -22.86 -4.50
N ASP A 37 -5.17 -21.83 -3.68
CA ASP A 37 -6.02 -20.65 -3.81
C ASP A 37 -5.26 -19.36 -3.47
N PHE A 38 -5.91 -18.24 -3.74
CA PHE A 38 -5.51 -16.92 -3.32
C PHE A 38 -6.64 -16.34 -2.47
N VAL A 39 -6.33 -15.72 -1.34
CA VAL A 39 -7.33 -15.02 -0.53
C VAL A 39 -7.12 -13.53 -0.64
N LEU A 40 -8.18 -12.83 -1.04
CA LEU A 40 -8.21 -11.37 -1.16
C LEU A 40 -9.45 -10.88 -0.42
N ASN A 41 -9.27 -10.04 0.61
CA ASN A 41 -10.33 -9.55 1.50
C ASN A 41 -11.21 -10.67 2.09
N GLY A 42 -10.60 -11.80 2.47
CA GLY A 42 -11.32 -12.95 3.04
C GLY A 42 -12.07 -13.83 2.02
N HIS A 43 -11.96 -13.54 0.72
CA HIS A 43 -12.55 -14.37 -0.34
C HIS A 43 -11.48 -15.18 -1.06
N SER A 44 -11.71 -16.49 -1.22
CA SER A 44 -10.82 -17.39 -1.97
C SER A 44 -11.09 -17.36 -3.47
N TYR A 45 -10.01 -17.38 -4.25
CA TYR A 45 -9.98 -17.44 -5.71
C TYR A 45 -9.05 -18.58 -6.11
N ALA A 46 -9.53 -19.52 -6.92
CA ALA A 46 -8.75 -20.70 -7.29
C ALA A 46 -7.70 -20.35 -8.36
N THR A 47 -8.07 -19.46 -9.28
CA THR A 47 -7.25 -19.14 -10.45
C THR A 47 -6.72 -17.70 -10.45
N THR A 48 -5.59 -17.51 -11.13
CA THR A 48 -4.99 -16.20 -11.37
C THR A 48 -5.93 -15.25 -12.13
N ALA A 49 -6.77 -15.79 -13.03
CA ALA A 49 -7.73 -15.01 -13.80
C ALA A 49 -8.87 -14.47 -12.93
N GLU A 50 -9.39 -15.29 -12.01
CA GLU A 50 -10.40 -14.89 -11.03
C GLU A 50 -9.84 -13.81 -10.09
N LEU A 51 -8.64 -14.03 -9.56
CA LEU A 51 -7.94 -13.04 -8.72
C LEU A 51 -7.75 -11.71 -9.47
N THR A 52 -7.25 -11.75 -10.72
CA THR A 52 -7.09 -10.56 -11.55
C THR A 52 -8.41 -9.81 -11.75
N THR A 53 -9.50 -10.54 -11.98
CA THR A 53 -10.83 -9.96 -12.16
C THR A 53 -11.33 -9.30 -10.89
N ALA A 54 -11.09 -9.91 -9.72
CA ALA A 54 -11.42 -9.32 -8.43
C ALA A 54 -10.61 -8.04 -8.18
N LEU A 55 -9.29 -8.08 -8.40
CA LEU A 55 -8.40 -6.93 -8.24
C LEU A 55 -8.81 -5.72 -9.09
N LYS A 56 -9.26 -5.94 -10.33
CA LYS A 56 -9.75 -4.86 -11.22
C LYS A 56 -11.00 -4.13 -10.71
N ARG A 57 -11.75 -4.73 -9.78
CA ARG A 57 -12.97 -4.12 -9.19
C ARG A 57 -12.66 -3.28 -7.96
N LEU A 58 -11.44 -3.36 -7.43
CA LEU A 58 -11.03 -2.62 -6.25
C LEU A 58 -10.48 -1.24 -6.63
N PRO A 59 -10.61 -0.25 -5.73
CA PRO A 59 -9.87 1.00 -5.88
C PRO A 59 -8.36 0.72 -5.85
N SER A 60 -7.58 1.57 -6.51
CA SER A 60 -6.12 1.47 -6.51
C SER A 60 -5.57 1.57 -5.08
N PRO A 61 -4.90 0.53 -4.55
CA PRO A 61 -4.31 0.58 -3.23
C PRO A 61 -3.00 1.39 -3.23
N ASP A 62 -2.59 1.86 -2.06
CA ASP A 62 -1.29 2.53 -1.85
C ASP A 62 -0.15 1.52 -1.73
N GLY A 63 -0.46 0.26 -1.39
CA GLY A 63 0.50 -0.82 -1.27
C GLY A 63 -0.20 -2.18 -1.24
N ILE A 64 0.56 -3.23 -1.58
CA ILE A 64 0.08 -4.61 -1.53
C ILE A 64 0.97 -5.41 -0.60
N ASN A 65 0.37 -6.14 0.33
CA ASN A 65 1.05 -7.14 1.12
C ASN A 65 0.78 -8.51 0.52
N LEU A 66 1.83 -9.16 0.04
CA LEU A 66 1.78 -10.60 -0.28
C LEU A 66 2.11 -11.38 0.98
N ILE A 67 1.12 -12.12 1.47
CA ILE A 67 1.21 -12.95 2.66
C ILE A 67 1.40 -14.39 2.18
N HIS A 68 2.53 -14.99 2.51
CA HIS A 68 2.81 -16.37 2.12
C HIS A 68 2.20 -17.33 3.15
N ALA A 69 1.19 -18.11 2.74
CA ALA A 69 0.62 -19.14 3.61
C ALA A 69 1.47 -20.41 3.57
N GLU A 70 1.28 -21.28 4.58
CA GLU A 70 1.99 -22.55 4.66
C GLU A 70 1.79 -23.39 3.39
N GLY A 71 2.91 -23.85 2.81
CA GLY A 71 2.89 -24.70 1.63
C GLY A 71 2.57 -23.99 0.31
N ALA A 72 2.51 -22.65 0.28
CA ALA A 72 2.54 -21.91 -0.97
C ALA A 72 3.91 -22.06 -1.65
N THR A 73 3.92 -21.99 -2.98
CA THR A 73 5.14 -22.13 -3.77
C THR A 73 5.57 -20.77 -4.33
N LEU A 74 6.83 -20.69 -4.76
CA LEU A 74 7.33 -19.54 -5.49
C LEU A 74 6.51 -19.28 -6.77
N GLU A 75 6.13 -20.35 -7.48
CA GLU A 75 5.30 -20.28 -8.67
C GLU A 75 3.94 -19.63 -8.38
N ARG A 76 3.24 -20.10 -7.34
CA ARG A 76 1.97 -19.49 -6.90
C ARG A 76 2.14 -18.02 -6.53
N THR A 77 3.26 -17.67 -5.91
CA THR A 77 3.50 -16.27 -5.57
C THR A 77 3.76 -15.42 -6.81
N ASN A 78 4.49 -15.95 -7.79
CA ASN A 78 4.68 -15.29 -9.08
C ASN A 78 3.37 -15.11 -9.85
N GLU A 79 2.45 -16.07 -9.75
CA GLU A 79 1.09 -15.94 -10.29
C GLU A 79 0.31 -14.81 -9.63
N ALA A 80 0.37 -14.68 -8.30
CA ALA A 80 -0.27 -13.57 -7.59
C ALA A 80 0.31 -12.21 -8.04
N ILE A 81 1.64 -12.10 -8.17
CA ILE A 81 2.31 -10.90 -8.68
C ILE A 81 1.86 -10.60 -10.12
N ALA A 82 1.74 -11.62 -10.97
CA ALA A 82 1.26 -11.47 -12.33
C ALA A 82 -0.19 -10.97 -12.35
N ALA A 83 -1.07 -11.49 -11.48
CA ALA A 83 -2.44 -11.03 -11.36
C ALA A 83 -2.52 -9.54 -10.98
N VAL A 84 -1.71 -9.09 -10.00
CA VAL A 84 -1.60 -7.68 -9.60
C VAL A 84 -1.19 -6.79 -10.78
N LYS A 85 -0.14 -7.19 -11.51
CA LYS A 85 0.34 -6.43 -12.68
C LYS A 85 -0.70 -6.41 -13.80
N ASN A 86 -1.36 -7.54 -14.07
CA ASN A 86 -2.40 -7.66 -15.10
C ASN A 86 -3.71 -6.94 -14.73
N ALA A 87 -3.94 -6.69 -13.43
CA ALA A 87 -5.00 -5.83 -12.94
C ALA A 87 -4.68 -4.33 -13.15
N GLY A 88 -3.45 -3.99 -13.55
CA GLY A 88 -3.01 -2.62 -13.77
C GLY A 88 -2.63 -1.88 -12.49
N ILE A 89 -2.49 -2.59 -11.37
CA ILE A 89 -2.12 -1.99 -10.09
C ILE A 89 -0.61 -1.71 -10.11
N LYS A 90 -0.24 -0.45 -9.85
CA LYS A 90 1.16 0.03 -9.84
C LYS A 90 1.73 0.22 -8.43
N ALA A 91 0.96 -0.15 -7.41
CA ALA A 91 1.35 -0.02 -6.02
C ALA A 91 2.60 -0.88 -5.71
N PRO A 92 3.46 -0.45 -4.78
CA PRO A 92 4.56 -1.28 -4.29
C PRO A 92 4.03 -2.57 -3.68
N ILE A 93 4.74 -3.67 -3.93
CA ILE A 93 4.43 -4.99 -3.38
C ILE A 93 5.44 -5.30 -2.29
N GLY A 94 4.95 -5.40 -1.05
CA GLY A 94 5.69 -5.86 0.12
C GLY A 94 5.44 -7.34 0.39
N TRP A 95 6.41 -7.98 1.04
CA TRP A 95 6.31 -9.37 1.48
C TRP A 95 6.10 -9.41 2.98
N VAL A 96 5.09 -10.14 3.42
CA VAL A 96 4.83 -10.38 4.84
C VAL A 96 5.12 -11.86 5.11
N GLY A 97 6.33 -12.12 5.61
CA GLY A 97 6.72 -13.44 6.09
C GLY A 97 6.15 -13.65 7.49
N ASN A 98 5.45 -14.77 7.71
CA ASN A 98 4.98 -15.18 9.02
C ASN A 98 6.00 -16.08 9.75
N GLU A 99 7.29 -15.91 9.43
CA GLU A 99 8.37 -16.72 9.98
C GLU A 99 8.64 -16.31 11.42
N VAL A 100 8.05 -17.05 12.36
CA VAL A 100 8.61 -17.15 13.71
C VAL A 100 9.86 -18.03 13.56
N PHE A 101 11.03 -17.40 13.49
CA PHE A 101 12.31 -18.10 13.59
C PHE A 101 12.35 -18.78 14.97
N TYR A 102 12.22 -20.10 15.01
CA TYR A 102 12.50 -20.94 16.20
C TYR A 102 13.91 -21.50 16.12
#